data_AF-A0A5V7P300-F1
#
_entry.id   AF-A0A5V7P300-F1
#
_cell.length_a   1.000
_cell.length_b   1.000
_cell.length_c   1.000
_cell.angle_alpha   90.00
_cell.angle_beta   90.00
_cell.angle_gamma   90.00
#
_symmetry.space_group_name_H-M   'P 1'
#
loop_
_entity.id
_entity.type
_entity.pdbx_description
1 polymer ?
#
loop_
_entity_poly.entity_id
_entity_poly.type
_entity_poly.pdbx_seq_one_letter_code
_entity_poly.pdbx_strand_id
1 'polypeptide(L)'
;MNTVTINNKQLPAVEYRGQRVVTFAMIDEVHNRPQDTARAAFNRNREHFIAGVDYEELGSDVIRTDLPEGTFSKFAPSGIVIFESGYLMLTKPFNDPLSWQVQRELVNSYFRHKQPQPLTEIEMIAAMAADAVRQQKRLSHVEEQVETVVEAVANIKRGNMRAGYVGYRQVVAKSGMTDAKCRNLVNAYRIPTDTHEFMTPDGLLSRRAIVELESFMKAFHQMMSEAEPRGTRWYHPKMGLFQALGWKDKA
;
A
#
# COMPACT_ATOMS: atom_id res chain seq x y z
N MET A 1 1.18 12.24 27.00
CA MET A 1 2.41 11.83 27.70
C MET A 1 2.84 10.48 27.16
N ASN A 2 4.14 10.26 26.96
CA ASN A 2 4.63 8.92 26.70
C ASN A 2 4.44 8.07 27.97
N THR A 3 4.03 6.81 27.85
CA THR A 3 3.79 5.92 28.98
C THR A 3 4.50 4.59 28.76
N VAL A 4 4.86 3.93 29.86
CA VAL A 4 5.45 2.59 29.85
C VAL A 4 4.56 1.69 30.70
N THR A 5 4.21 0.52 30.18
CA THR A 5 3.43 -0.44 30.94
C THR A 5 4.32 -1.15 31.96
N ILE A 6 4.01 -1.02 33.24
CA ILE A 6 4.67 -1.72 34.35
C ILE A 6 3.58 -2.35 35.22
N ASN A 7 3.64 -3.65 35.47
CA ASN A 7 2.65 -4.40 36.24
C ASN A 7 1.20 -4.12 35.76
N ASN A 8 0.98 -4.17 34.45
CA ASN A 8 -0.29 -3.85 33.78
C ASN A 8 -0.83 -2.43 34.04
N LYS A 9 0.01 -1.51 34.52
CA LYS A 9 -0.34 -0.09 34.74
C LYS A 9 0.44 0.80 33.79
N GLN A 10 -0.21 1.84 33.29
CA GLN A 10 0.40 2.84 32.41
C GLN A 10 1.16 3.86 33.26
N LEU A 11 2.47 3.65 33.40
CA LEU A 11 3.33 4.54 34.16
C LEU A 11 3.75 5.72 33.27
N PRO A 12 3.52 6.98 33.67
CA PRO A 12 3.96 8.13 32.90
C PRO A 12 5.49 8.18 32.81
N ALA A 13 5.98 8.45 31.61
CA ALA A 13 7.40 8.53 31.33
C ALA A 13 7.89 9.94 31.72
N VAL A 14 8.36 10.09 32.96
CA VAL A 14 8.85 11.35 33.54
C VAL A 14 10.36 11.41 33.38
N GLU A 15 10.88 12.56 32.96
CA GLU A 15 12.31 12.81 32.84
C GLU A 15 12.68 14.09 33.59
N TYR A 16 13.81 14.04 34.29
CA TYR A 16 14.43 15.21 34.91
C TYR A 16 15.92 15.19 34.58
N ARG A 17 16.42 16.28 34.02
CA ARG A 17 17.82 16.41 33.52
C ARG A 17 18.24 15.25 32.60
N GLY A 18 17.34 14.81 31.72
CA GLY A 18 17.57 13.73 30.77
C GLY A 18 17.62 12.32 31.37
N GLN A 19 17.29 12.17 32.65
CA GLN A 19 17.19 10.87 33.33
C GLN A 19 15.75 10.55 33.68
N ARG A 20 15.38 9.27 33.56
CA ARG A 20 14.08 8.75 34.00
C ARG A 20 13.99 8.81 35.51
N VAL A 21 12.91 9.41 36.00
CA VAL A 21 12.62 9.53 37.44
C VAL A 21 11.21 9.06 37.74
N VAL A 22 10.97 8.63 38.98
CA VAL A 22 9.64 8.23 39.47
C VAL A 22 9.30 9.02 40.73
N THR A 23 8.01 9.21 41.00
CA THR A 23 7.53 9.77 42.27
C THR A 23 7.17 8.66 43.25
N PHE A 24 7.00 8.98 44.53
CA PHE A 24 6.53 7.99 45.51
C PHE A 24 5.17 7.39 45.15
N ALA A 25 4.24 8.20 44.65
CA ALA A 25 2.93 7.74 44.22
C ALA A 25 3.02 6.72 43.07
N MET A 26 3.91 6.97 42.10
CA MET A 26 4.18 6.02 41.01
C MET A 26 4.71 4.69 41.55
N ILE A 27 5.62 4.73 42.52
CA ILE A 27 6.19 3.52 43.15
C ILE A 27 5.09 2.74 43.90
N ASP A 28 4.31 3.42 44.74
CA ASP A 28 3.22 2.79 45.49
C ASP A 28 2.21 2.14 44.55
N GLU A 29 1.85 2.85 43.49
CA GLU A 29 0.94 2.36 42.46
C GLU A 29 1.48 1.07 41.82
N VAL A 30 2.68 1.08 41.22
CA VAL A 30 3.17 -0.10 40.49
C VAL A 30 3.46 -1.30 41.39
N HIS A 31 3.71 -1.09 42.68
CA HIS A 31 3.89 -2.18 43.67
C HIS A 31 2.59 -2.60 44.37
N ASN A 32 1.44 -2.02 44.01
CA ASN A 32 0.16 -2.23 44.70
C ASN A 32 0.24 -1.98 46.22
N ARG A 33 1.00 -0.97 46.64
CA ARG A 33 1.14 -0.58 48.04
C ARG A 33 0.14 0.54 48.38
N PRO A 34 -0.28 0.66 49.65
CA PRO A 34 -1.04 1.82 50.10
C PRO A 34 -0.30 3.11 49.79
N GLN A 35 -1.06 4.17 49.52
CA GLN A 35 -0.49 5.50 49.29
C GLN A 35 0.44 5.92 50.44
N ASP A 36 1.55 6.58 50.09
CA ASP A 36 2.61 7.05 50.98
C ASP A 36 3.50 5.96 51.60
N THR A 37 3.38 4.70 51.18
CA THR A 37 4.26 3.62 51.67
C THR A 37 5.72 3.87 51.28
N ALA A 38 5.97 4.21 50.02
CA ALA A 38 7.29 4.54 49.51
C ALA A 38 7.86 5.78 50.22
N ARG A 39 7.05 6.82 50.42
CA ARG A 39 7.46 8.03 51.13
C ARG A 39 7.85 7.73 52.58
N ALA A 40 7.08 6.92 53.29
CA ALA A 40 7.40 6.50 54.65
C ALA A 40 8.71 5.69 54.70
N ALA A 41 8.92 4.80 53.73
CA ALA A 41 10.16 4.02 53.62
C ALA A 41 11.38 4.91 53.34
N PHE A 42 11.26 5.90 52.45
CA PHE A 42 12.30 6.90 52.19
C PHE A 42 12.67 7.67 53.45
N ASN A 43 11.68 8.19 54.17
CA ASN A 43 11.90 9.00 55.36
C ASN A 43 12.55 8.20 56.49
N ARG A 44 12.18 6.93 56.69
CA ARG A 44 12.79 6.06 57.71
C ARG A 44 14.27 5.78 57.46
N ASN A 45 14.66 5.71 56.18
CA ASN A 45 16.02 5.36 55.76
C ASN A 45 16.76 6.56 55.16
N ARG A 46 16.32 7.78 55.46
CA ARG A 46 16.69 9.01 54.75
C ARG A 46 18.20 9.25 54.70
N GLU A 47 18.90 8.87 55.77
CA GLU A 47 20.36 8.99 55.93
C GLU A 47 21.17 8.17 54.92
N HIS A 48 20.57 7.15 54.30
CA HIS A 48 21.22 6.31 53.30
C HIS A 48 21.05 6.81 51.86
N PHE A 49 20.26 7.86 51.64
CA PHE A 49 19.98 8.41 50.31
C PHE A 49 20.82 9.65 50.02
N ILE A 50 21.43 9.68 48.83
CA ILE A 50 22.32 10.76 48.38
C ILE A 50 21.55 11.69 47.43
N ALA A 51 21.54 12.99 47.73
CA ALA A 51 20.93 14.01 46.86
C ALA A 51 21.66 14.09 45.52
N GLY A 52 20.91 14.20 44.42
CA GLY A 52 21.42 14.26 43.05
C GLY A 52 21.89 12.91 42.49
N VAL A 53 21.91 11.85 43.30
CA VAL A 53 22.22 10.47 42.88
C VAL A 53 20.97 9.61 42.99
N ASP A 54 20.39 9.53 44.19
CA ASP A 54 19.25 8.66 44.47
C ASP A 54 17.91 9.38 44.34
N TYR A 55 17.89 10.66 44.69
CA TYR A 55 16.71 11.50 44.62
C TYR A 55 17.09 12.97 44.42
N GLU A 56 16.12 13.78 44.03
CA GLU A 56 16.22 15.24 44.03
C GLU A 56 14.98 15.84 44.68
N GLU A 57 15.16 16.89 45.49
CA GLU A 57 14.07 17.71 45.98
C GLU A 57 13.90 18.92 45.07
N LEU A 58 12.72 19.01 44.45
CA LEU A 58 12.39 20.02 43.46
C LEU A 58 11.51 21.09 44.08
N GLY A 59 11.83 22.35 43.84
CA GLY A 59 10.95 23.48 44.17
C GLY A 59 9.79 23.62 43.18
N SER A 60 8.82 24.46 43.54
CA SER A 60 7.64 24.76 42.72
C SER A 60 7.97 25.21 41.28
N ASP A 61 9.03 26.00 41.08
CA ASP A 61 9.40 26.49 39.76
C ASP A 61 9.85 25.36 38.82
N VAL A 62 10.67 24.43 39.34
CA VAL A 62 11.16 23.26 38.59
C VAL A 62 10.01 22.30 38.29
N ILE A 63 9.12 22.08 39.26
CA ILE A 63 7.92 21.25 39.07
C ILE A 63 7.05 21.77 37.92
N ARG A 64 6.94 23.10 37.77
CA ARG A 64 6.09 23.73 36.76
C ARG A 64 6.75 23.81 35.38
N THR A 65 8.07 23.87 35.32
CA THR A 65 8.81 24.18 34.08
C THR A 65 9.46 22.93 33.49
N ASP A 66 10.03 22.07 34.32
CA ASP A 66 10.93 21.01 33.89
C ASP A 66 10.29 19.61 33.94
N LEU A 67 9.09 19.49 34.50
CA LEU A 67 8.35 18.24 34.60
C LEU A 67 7.06 18.24 33.77
N PRO A 68 6.62 17.09 33.25
CA PRO A 68 5.32 16.95 32.59
C PRO A 68 4.15 17.31 33.53
N GLU A 69 3.12 17.98 32.99
CA GLU A 69 1.95 18.45 33.75
C GLU A 69 1.21 17.30 34.46
N GLY A 70 1.06 17.39 35.78
CA GLY A 70 0.38 16.34 36.57
C GLY A 70 1.32 15.31 37.19
N THR A 71 2.65 15.40 36.95
CA THR A 71 3.65 14.66 37.75
C THR A 71 3.53 15.01 39.24
N PHE A 72 3.33 16.30 39.52
CA PHE A 72 2.90 16.83 40.82
C PHE A 72 1.75 17.82 40.61
N SER A 73 1.07 18.19 41.70
CA SER A 73 0.14 19.32 41.67
C SER A 73 0.87 20.59 41.25
N LYS A 74 0.26 21.40 40.36
CA LYS A 74 0.80 22.72 39.97
C LYS A 74 0.92 23.72 41.13
N PHE A 75 0.29 23.42 42.26
CA PHE A 75 0.36 24.20 43.51
C PHE A 75 1.27 23.56 44.56
N ALA A 76 1.97 22.47 44.22
CA ALA A 76 2.91 21.84 45.15
C ALA A 76 4.07 22.80 45.44
N PRO A 77 4.37 23.11 46.71
CA PRO A 77 5.50 23.97 47.06
C PRO A 77 6.84 23.28 46.78
N SER A 78 6.89 21.96 46.93
CA SER A 78 8.03 21.12 46.58
C SER A 78 7.58 19.68 46.27
N GLY A 79 8.50 18.88 45.74
CA GLY A 79 8.27 17.49 45.37
C GLY A 79 9.59 16.71 45.28
N ILE A 80 9.56 15.42 45.61
CA ILE A 80 10.73 14.56 45.53
C ILE A 80 10.59 13.61 44.34
N VAL A 81 11.61 13.60 43.49
CA VAL A 81 11.75 12.61 42.41
C VAL A 81 12.86 11.63 42.76
N ILE A 82 12.69 10.37 42.36
CA ILE A 82 13.59 9.26 42.68
C ILE A 82 14.22 8.76 41.37
N PHE A 83 15.56 8.68 41.33
CA PHE A 83 16.33 8.12 40.23
C PHE A 83 16.43 6.59 40.32
N GLU A 84 17.02 5.93 39.33
CA GLU A 84 17.15 4.46 39.29
C GLU A 84 17.79 3.90 40.58
N SER A 85 18.92 4.46 41.02
CA SER A 85 19.61 3.96 42.23
C SER A 85 18.77 4.14 43.49
N GLY A 86 18.10 5.29 43.64
CA GLY A 86 17.22 5.55 44.77
C GLY A 86 16.00 4.65 44.78
N TYR A 87 15.44 4.33 43.61
CA TYR A 87 14.35 3.36 43.50
C TYR A 87 14.81 1.99 44.01
N LEU A 88 15.97 1.52 43.55
CA LEU A 88 16.54 0.25 44.00
C LEU A 88 16.80 0.22 45.51
N MET A 89 17.26 1.32 46.09
CA MET A 89 17.48 1.45 47.54
C MET A 89 16.16 1.43 48.31
N LEU A 90 15.15 2.14 47.80
CA LEU A 90 13.84 2.28 48.43
C LEU A 90 13.05 0.98 48.44
N THR A 91 13.16 0.16 47.39
CA THR A 91 12.46 -1.12 47.29
C THR A 91 13.20 -2.28 47.93
N LYS A 92 14.42 -2.09 48.47
CA LYS A 92 15.14 -3.16 49.20
C LYS A 92 14.30 -3.90 50.26
N PRO A 93 13.44 -3.23 51.05
CA PRO A 93 12.60 -3.91 52.03
C PRO A 93 11.42 -4.69 51.43
N PHE A 94 11.14 -4.55 50.13
CA PHE A 94 9.99 -5.17 49.49
C PHE A 94 10.33 -6.60 49.09
N ASN A 95 10.04 -7.56 49.98
CA ASN A 95 10.43 -8.95 49.81
C ASN A 95 9.29 -9.89 49.40
N ASP A 96 8.43 -9.44 48.48
CA ASP A 96 7.29 -10.21 47.96
C ASP A 96 7.43 -10.50 46.46
N PRO A 97 6.81 -11.56 45.91
CA PRO A 97 6.98 -11.95 44.51
C PRO A 97 6.62 -10.85 43.49
N LEU A 98 5.63 -10.00 43.80
CA LEU A 98 5.23 -8.92 42.92
C LEU A 98 6.33 -7.87 42.83
N SER A 99 6.93 -7.50 43.96
CA SER A 99 8.01 -6.50 44.00
C SER A 99 9.24 -6.94 43.18
N TRP A 100 9.57 -8.23 43.17
CA TRP A 100 10.63 -8.77 42.30
C TRP A 100 10.30 -8.61 40.80
N GLN A 101 9.06 -8.85 40.41
CA GLN A 101 8.61 -8.66 39.02
C GLN A 101 8.64 -7.17 38.63
N VAL A 102 8.02 -6.32 39.45
CA VAL A 102 7.93 -4.88 39.21
C VAL A 102 9.32 -4.27 39.11
N GLN A 103 10.24 -4.61 40.01
CA GLN A 103 11.61 -4.12 39.98
C GLN A 103 12.33 -4.46 38.68
N ARG A 104 12.15 -5.69 38.17
CA ARG A 104 12.74 -6.11 36.89
C ARG A 104 12.14 -5.35 35.71
N GLU A 105 10.82 -5.15 35.70
CA GLU A 105 10.14 -4.40 34.65
C GLU A 105 10.55 -2.91 34.66
N LEU A 106 10.57 -2.28 35.84
CA LEU A 106 10.91 -0.86 35.98
C LEU A 106 12.36 -0.59 35.57
N VAL A 107 13.31 -1.41 36.04
CA VAL A 107 14.72 -1.27 35.65
C VAL A 107 14.90 -1.45 34.14
N ASN A 108 14.34 -2.52 33.56
CA ASN A 108 14.63 -2.86 32.17
C ASN A 108 13.87 -1.99 31.16
N SER A 109 12.62 -1.64 31.46
CA SER A 109 11.72 -0.99 30.51
C SER A 109 11.55 0.50 30.76
N TYR A 110 11.68 0.96 32.01
CA TYR A 110 11.48 2.37 32.37
C TYR A 110 12.81 3.12 32.51
N PHE A 111 13.68 2.70 33.43
CA PHE A 111 14.95 3.41 33.72
C PHE A 111 15.98 3.23 32.61
N ARG A 112 16.19 2.00 32.15
CA ARG A 112 17.10 1.67 31.05
C ARG A 112 16.52 1.95 29.68
N HIS A 113 15.55 2.87 29.58
CA HIS A 113 15.03 3.32 28.30
C HIS A 113 16.18 3.91 27.49
N LYS A 114 16.76 3.10 26.60
CA LYS A 114 17.67 3.58 25.58
C LYS A 114 16.85 4.50 24.71
N GLN A 115 17.07 5.81 24.81
CA GLN A 115 16.71 6.64 23.68
C GLN A 115 17.38 5.99 22.46
N PRO A 116 16.64 5.66 21.39
CA PRO A 116 17.28 5.15 20.19
C PRO A 116 18.34 6.17 19.82
N GLN A 117 19.61 5.78 19.96
CA GLN A 117 20.69 6.65 19.54
C GLN A 117 20.44 6.94 18.07
N PRO A 118 20.55 8.20 17.62
CA PRO A 118 20.50 8.48 16.20
C PRO A 118 21.51 7.56 15.53
N LEU A 119 21.04 6.83 14.51
CA LEU A 119 21.89 5.92 13.73
C LEU A 119 23.16 6.67 13.35
N THR A 120 24.31 6.02 13.51
CA THR A 120 25.55 6.58 12.97
C THR A 120 25.40 6.75 11.46
N GLU A 121 26.17 7.67 10.86
CA GLU A 121 26.12 7.89 9.40
C GLU A 121 26.30 6.58 8.62
N ILE A 122 27.16 5.68 9.13
CA ILE A 122 27.42 4.35 8.55
C ILE A 122 26.18 3.46 8.61
N GLU A 123 25.49 3.40 9.76
CA GLU A 123 24.28 2.60 9.91
C GLU A 123 23.13 3.14 9.06
N MET A 124 23.03 4.46 8.92
CA MET A 124 22.05 5.10 8.05
C MET A 124 22.29 4.75 6.57
N ILE A 125 23.54 4.83 6.11
CA ILE A 125 23.91 4.44 4.73
C ILE A 125 23.60 2.95 4.50
N ALA A 126 23.93 2.08 5.45
CA ALA A 126 23.63 0.65 5.34
C ALA A 126 22.12 0.37 5.26
N ALA A 127 21.31 1.06 6.06
CA ALA A 127 19.85 0.96 6.02
C ALA A 127 19.29 1.44 4.67
N MET A 128 19.75 2.59 4.19
CA MET A 128 19.35 3.14 2.88
C MET A 128 19.73 2.21 1.73
N ALA A 129 20.94 1.64 1.75
CA ALA A 129 21.40 0.71 0.73
C ALA A 129 20.55 -0.59 0.72
N ALA A 130 20.24 -1.14 1.89
CA ALA A 130 19.40 -2.32 2.00
C ALA A 130 17.98 -2.08 1.44
N ASP A 131 17.39 -0.92 1.74
CA ASP A 131 16.08 -0.56 1.22
C ASP A 131 16.09 -0.26 -0.28
N ALA A 132 17.14 0.36 -0.80
CA ALA A 132 17.31 0.57 -2.24
C ALA A 132 17.32 -0.77 -3.01
N VAL A 133 18.05 -1.78 -2.50
CA VAL A 133 18.08 -3.13 -3.11
C VAL A 133 16.70 -3.77 -3.08
N ARG A 134 15.94 -3.62 -1.99
CA ARG A 134 14.56 -4.13 -1.91
C ARG A 134 13.65 -3.44 -2.92
N GLN A 135 13.74 -2.12 -3.04
CA GLN A 135 12.96 -1.37 -4.01
C GLN A 135 13.30 -1.78 -5.44
N GLN A 136 14.57 -1.97 -5.77
CA GLN A 136 14.99 -2.42 -7.11
C GLN A 136 14.40 -3.78 -7.46
N LYS A 137 14.41 -4.76 -6.53
CA LYS A 137 13.78 -6.07 -6.75
C LYS A 137 12.26 -5.98 -6.93
N ARG A 138 11.60 -5.06 -6.21
CA ARG A 138 10.16 -4.84 -6.36
C ARG A 138 9.86 -4.21 -7.72
N LEU A 139 10.66 -3.24 -8.17
CA LEU A 139 10.51 -2.62 -9.48
C LEU A 139 10.68 -3.64 -10.61
N SER A 140 11.72 -4.48 -10.56
CA SER A 140 11.93 -5.49 -11.59
C SER A 140 10.76 -6.48 -11.70
N HIS A 141 10.16 -6.87 -10.58
CA HIS A 141 8.98 -7.74 -10.60
C HIS A 141 7.73 -7.04 -11.14
N VAL A 142 7.55 -5.75 -10.83
CA VAL A 142 6.44 -4.94 -11.39
C VAL A 142 6.61 -4.78 -12.89
N GLU A 143 7.83 -4.55 -13.38
CA GLU A 143 8.13 -4.45 -14.82
C GLU A 143 7.75 -5.75 -15.56
N GLU A 144 8.10 -6.91 -15.02
CA GLU A 144 7.70 -8.21 -15.56
C GLU A 144 6.17 -8.39 -15.60
N GLN A 145 5.47 -8.02 -14.52
CA GLN A 145 4.00 -8.06 -14.52
C GLN A 145 3.40 -7.11 -15.56
N VAL A 146 3.96 -5.92 -15.73
CA VAL A 146 3.48 -4.96 -16.75
C VAL A 146 3.63 -5.54 -18.15
N GLU A 147 4.73 -6.23 -18.45
CA GLU A 147 4.92 -6.90 -19.76
C GLU A 147 3.81 -7.94 -20.01
N THR A 148 3.51 -8.80 -19.04
CA THR A 148 2.42 -9.79 -19.15
C THR A 148 1.04 -9.14 -19.35
N VAL A 149 0.79 -8.02 -18.67
CA VAL A 149 -0.46 -7.25 -18.83
C VAL A 149 -0.54 -6.63 -20.22
N VAL A 150 0.55 -6.08 -20.76
CA VAL A 150 0.60 -5.52 -22.11
C VAL A 150 0.27 -6.60 -23.15
N GLU A 151 0.83 -7.80 -23.00
CA GLU A 151 0.51 -8.94 -23.88
C GLU A 151 -0.96 -9.35 -23.76
N ALA A 152 -1.49 -9.47 -22.54
CA ALA A 152 -2.90 -9.80 -22.32
C ALA A 152 -3.83 -8.74 -22.95
N VAL A 153 -3.53 -7.45 -22.79
CA VAL A 153 -4.28 -6.35 -23.42
C VAL A 153 -4.18 -6.42 -24.95
N ALA A 154 -3.01 -6.74 -25.52
CA ALA A 154 -2.85 -6.90 -26.95
C ALA A 154 -3.70 -8.07 -27.49
N ASN A 155 -3.75 -9.18 -26.76
CA ASN A 155 -4.58 -10.34 -27.08
C ASN A 155 -6.08 -10.01 -26.99
N ILE A 156 -6.51 -9.28 -25.94
CA ILE A 156 -7.90 -8.81 -25.81
C ILE A 156 -8.28 -7.86 -26.96
N LYS A 157 -7.39 -6.92 -27.32
CA LYS A 157 -7.64 -5.95 -28.42
C LYS A 157 -7.80 -6.61 -29.78
N ARG A 158 -7.03 -7.65 -30.09
CA ARG A 158 -7.18 -8.44 -31.33
C ARG A 158 -8.41 -9.37 -31.26
N GLY A 159 -8.84 -9.72 -30.04
CA GLY A 159 -9.82 -10.77 -29.79
C GLY A 159 -9.29 -12.15 -30.19
N ASN A 160 -10.00 -13.22 -29.83
CA ASN A 160 -9.76 -14.57 -30.36
C ASN A 160 -10.19 -14.70 -31.83
N MET A 161 -9.93 -13.68 -32.66
CA MET A 161 -10.31 -13.68 -34.06
C MET A 161 -9.39 -14.61 -34.83
N ARG A 162 -9.96 -15.63 -35.48
CA ARG A 162 -9.22 -16.57 -36.31
C ARG A 162 -8.37 -15.82 -37.32
N ALA A 163 -7.09 -16.16 -37.41
CA ALA A 163 -6.16 -15.55 -38.36
C ALA A 163 -6.74 -15.61 -39.79
N GLY A 164 -6.68 -14.49 -40.52
CA GLY A 164 -7.22 -14.36 -41.88
C GLY A 164 -8.70 -13.97 -41.96
N TYR A 165 -9.45 -14.02 -40.86
CA TYR A 165 -10.85 -13.59 -40.83
C TYR A 165 -10.98 -12.13 -40.37
N VAL A 166 -11.98 -11.44 -40.88
CA VAL A 166 -12.27 -10.03 -40.57
C VAL A 166 -13.76 -9.78 -40.42
N GLY A 167 -14.12 -8.73 -39.68
CA GLY A 167 -15.52 -8.30 -39.56
C GLY A 167 -16.03 -7.58 -40.81
N TYR A 168 -17.35 -7.60 -41.01
CA TYR A 168 -18.00 -6.99 -42.18
C TYR A 168 -17.67 -5.50 -42.38
N ARG A 169 -17.49 -4.74 -41.29
CA ARG A 169 -17.08 -3.33 -41.37
C ARG A 169 -15.75 -3.13 -42.09
N GLN A 170 -14.81 -4.09 -41.96
CA GLN A 170 -13.50 -4.02 -42.59
C GLN A 170 -13.55 -4.35 -44.08
N VAL A 171 -14.35 -5.33 -44.50
CA VAL A 171 -14.55 -5.64 -45.93
C VAL A 171 -15.35 -4.55 -46.64
N VAL A 172 -16.30 -3.90 -45.96
CA VAL A 172 -16.98 -2.68 -46.46
C VAL A 172 -15.95 -1.58 -46.74
N ALA A 173 -15.06 -1.30 -45.79
CA ALA A 173 -14.01 -0.29 -45.97
C ALA A 173 -13.02 -0.65 -47.09
N LYS A 174 -12.68 -1.94 -47.26
CA LYS A 174 -11.73 -2.39 -48.29
C LYS A 174 -12.32 -2.42 -49.70
N SER A 175 -13.58 -2.87 -49.84
CA SER A 175 -14.27 -3.00 -51.13
C SER A 175 -15.01 -1.74 -51.58
N GLY A 176 -15.34 -0.84 -50.65
CA GLY A 176 -16.17 0.33 -50.93
C GLY A 176 -17.64 -0.01 -51.23
N MET A 177 -18.07 -1.26 -50.99
CA MET A 177 -19.46 -1.70 -51.13
C MET A 177 -20.22 -1.55 -49.82
N THR A 178 -21.56 -1.50 -49.88
CA THR A 178 -22.40 -1.52 -48.68
C THR A 178 -22.33 -2.88 -47.97
N ASP A 179 -22.64 -2.92 -46.67
CA ASP A 179 -22.64 -4.16 -45.87
C ASP A 179 -23.51 -5.25 -46.49
N ALA A 180 -24.74 -4.90 -46.90
CA ALA A 180 -25.67 -5.80 -47.56
C ALA A 180 -25.08 -6.39 -48.86
N LYS A 181 -24.35 -5.59 -49.64
CA LYS A 181 -23.69 -6.08 -50.86
C LYS A 181 -22.49 -6.98 -50.53
N CYS A 182 -21.71 -6.66 -49.50
CA CYS A 182 -20.66 -7.56 -49.02
C CYS A 182 -21.26 -8.93 -48.61
N ARG A 183 -22.39 -8.96 -47.89
CA ARG A 183 -23.09 -10.20 -47.52
C ARG A 183 -23.61 -10.96 -48.75
N ASN A 184 -24.17 -10.24 -49.72
CA ASN A 184 -24.62 -10.87 -50.97
C ASN A 184 -23.46 -11.51 -51.74
N LEU A 185 -22.29 -10.86 -51.80
CA LEU A 185 -21.10 -11.43 -52.42
C LEU A 185 -20.66 -12.71 -51.71
N VAL A 186 -20.60 -12.68 -50.37
CA VAL A 186 -20.28 -13.84 -49.54
C VAL A 186 -21.19 -15.01 -49.84
N ASN A 187 -22.50 -14.78 -49.91
CA ASN A 187 -23.48 -15.82 -50.22
C ASN A 187 -23.37 -16.32 -51.66
N ALA A 188 -23.22 -15.41 -52.64
CA ALA A 188 -23.18 -15.75 -54.06
C ALA A 188 -21.93 -16.54 -54.47
N TYR A 189 -20.80 -16.30 -53.79
CA TYR A 189 -19.51 -16.97 -54.06
C TYR A 189 -19.15 -18.03 -53.01
N ARG A 190 -20.05 -18.31 -52.05
CA ARG A 190 -19.85 -19.28 -50.96
C ARG A 190 -18.53 -19.07 -50.21
N ILE A 191 -18.25 -17.80 -49.87
CA ILE A 191 -17.02 -17.43 -49.16
C ILE A 191 -17.12 -17.95 -47.71
N PRO A 192 -16.06 -18.55 -47.15
CA PRO A 192 -16.06 -19.01 -45.76
C PRO A 192 -16.38 -17.90 -44.77
N THR A 193 -17.34 -18.18 -43.87
CA THR A 193 -17.73 -17.30 -42.76
C THR A 193 -17.64 -18.03 -41.44
N ASP A 194 -17.43 -17.27 -40.37
CA ASP A 194 -17.40 -17.78 -39.01
C ASP A 194 -18.08 -16.76 -38.06
N THR A 195 -18.26 -17.11 -36.79
CA THR A 195 -18.79 -16.23 -35.75
C THR A 195 -17.72 -15.93 -34.72
N HIS A 196 -17.44 -14.64 -34.50
CA HIS A 196 -16.48 -14.18 -33.52
C HIS A 196 -17.19 -13.63 -32.28
N GLU A 197 -16.81 -14.17 -31.12
CA GLU A 197 -17.26 -13.70 -29.80
C GLU A 197 -16.30 -12.62 -29.28
N PHE A 198 -16.86 -11.53 -28.75
CA PHE A 198 -16.09 -10.43 -28.18
C PHE A 198 -16.84 -9.77 -27.01
N MET A 199 -16.09 -9.17 -26.08
CA MET A 199 -16.67 -8.40 -24.98
C MET A 199 -16.92 -6.95 -25.43
N THR A 200 -18.13 -6.45 -25.16
CA THR A 200 -18.50 -5.04 -25.35
C THR A 200 -17.93 -4.17 -24.22
N PRO A 201 -17.81 -2.84 -24.40
CA PRO A 201 -17.24 -1.95 -23.38
C PRO A 201 -17.96 -1.97 -22.03
N ASP A 202 -19.25 -2.31 -22.01
CA ASP A 202 -20.10 -2.52 -20.84
C ASP A 202 -20.01 -3.93 -20.24
N GLY A 203 -19.14 -4.79 -20.78
CA GLY A 203 -18.85 -6.11 -20.23
C GLY A 203 -19.80 -7.22 -20.69
N LEU A 204 -20.65 -6.99 -21.70
CA LEU A 204 -21.52 -8.02 -22.25
C LEU A 204 -20.80 -8.82 -23.35
N LEU A 205 -20.96 -10.15 -23.31
CA LEU A 205 -20.52 -11.03 -24.39
C LEU A 205 -21.40 -10.80 -25.63
N SER A 206 -20.80 -10.43 -26.75
CA SER A 206 -21.47 -10.20 -28.02
C SER A 206 -20.86 -11.06 -29.13
N ARG A 207 -21.61 -11.24 -30.21
CA ARG A 207 -21.23 -12.06 -31.36
C ARG A 207 -21.35 -11.25 -32.63
N ARG A 208 -20.38 -11.42 -33.53
CA ARG A 208 -20.42 -10.85 -34.89
C ARG A 208 -20.02 -11.88 -35.93
N ALA A 209 -20.64 -11.80 -37.10
CA ALA A 209 -20.20 -12.56 -38.26
C ALA A 209 -18.86 -12.02 -38.78
N ILE A 210 -17.95 -12.93 -39.10
CA ILE A 210 -16.65 -12.67 -39.72
C ILE A 210 -16.53 -13.46 -41.02
N VAL A 211 -15.68 -12.97 -41.92
CA VAL A 211 -15.45 -13.55 -43.25
C VAL A 211 -13.96 -13.67 -43.50
N GLU A 212 -13.54 -14.73 -44.19
CA GLU A 212 -12.15 -14.89 -44.62
C GLU A 212 -11.78 -13.80 -45.64
N LEU A 213 -10.81 -12.94 -45.29
CA LEU A 213 -10.50 -11.73 -46.05
C LEU A 213 -9.98 -12.06 -47.45
N GLU A 214 -9.09 -13.04 -47.58
CA GLU A 214 -8.44 -13.37 -48.84
C GLU A 214 -9.45 -13.91 -49.86
N SER A 215 -10.25 -14.89 -49.46
CA SER A 215 -11.35 -15.43 -50.27
C SER A 215 -12.36 -14.36 -50.65
N PHE A 216 -12.70 -13.46 -49.72
CA PHE A 216 -13.57 -12.32 -50.01
C PHE A 216 -12.99 -11.40 -51.08
N MET A 217 -11.72 -10.97 -50.94
CA MET A 217 -11.08 -10.05 -51.88
C MET A 217 -10.90 -10.69 -53.26
N LYS A 218 -10.58 -11.98 -53.32
CA LYS A 218 -10.49 -12.74 -54.57
C LYS A 218 -11.83 -12.76 -55.31
N ALA A 219 -12.91 -13.11 -54.62
CA ALA A 219 -14.25 -13.10 -55.21
C ALA A 219 -14.70 -11.68 -55.61
N PHE A 220 -14.35 -10.68 -54.81
CA PHE A 220 -14.65 -9.28 -55.11
C PHE A 220 -13.96 -8.83 -56.40
N HIS A 221 -12.66 -9.08 -56.54
CA HIS A 221 -11.91 -8.73 -57.75
C HIS A 221 -12.44 -9.46 -58.98
N GLN A 222 -12.76 -10.75 -58.85
CA GLN A 222 -13.39 -11.51 -59.93
C GLN A 222 -14.73 -10.89 -60.34
N MET A 223 -15.64 -10.68 -59.38
CA MET A 223 -16.93 -10.04 -59.63
C MET A 223 -16.79 -8.67 -60.29
N MET A 224 -15.83 -7.85 -59.85
CA MET A 224 -15.59 -6.53 -60.45
C MET A 224 -15.04 -6.59 -61.88
N SER A 225 -14.23 -7.61 -62.22
CA SER A 225 -13.76 -7.82 -63.59
C SER A 225 -14.89 -8.20 -64.57
N GLU A 226 -15.97 -8.81 -64.06
CA GLU A 226 -17.15 -9.23 -64.82
C GLU A 226 -18.27 -8.16 -64.78
N ALA A 227 -18.11 -7.08 -64.00
CA ALA A 227 -19.15 -6.09 -63.77
C ALA A 227 -19.18 -4.99 -64.85
N GLU A 228 -20.37 -4.67 -65.34
CA GLU A 228 -20.60 -3.60 -66.31
C GLU A 228 -20.74 -2.24 -65.61
N PRO A 229 -19.99 -1.20 -66.03
CA PRO A 229 -20.15 0.14 -65.48
C PRO A 229 -21.49 0.77 -65.92
N ARG A 230 -22.23 1.33 -64.96
CA ARG A 230 -23.48 2.08 -65.18
C ARG A 230 -23.45 3.40 -64.41
N GLY A 231 -22.76 4.40 -64.97
CA GLY A 231 -22.57 5.70 -64.36
C GLY A 231 -21.73 5.62 -63.08
N THR A 232 -22.32 6.00 -61.94
CA THR A 232 -21.69 5.88 -60.60
C THR A 232 -21.88 4.52 -59.94
N ARG A 233 -22.51 3.57 -60.66
CA ARG A 233 -22.85 2.23 -60.19
C ARG A 233 -22.28 1.16 -61.13
N TRP A 234 -22.34 -0.08 -60.67
CA TRP A 234 -21.91 -1.27 -61.39
C TRP A 234 -23.06 -2.27 -61.44
N TYR A 235 -23.20 -2.99 -62.56
CA TYR A 235 -24.16 -4.07 -62.71
C TYR A 235 -23.42 -5.40 -62.88
N HIS A 236 -23.84 -6.41 -62.14
CA HIS A 236 -23.34 -7.78 -62.32
C HIS A 236 -24.49 -8.78 -62.13
N PRO A 237 -24.60 -9.85 -62.95
CA PRO A 237 -25.76 -10.75 -62.94
C PRO A 237 -26.09 -11.34 -61.56
N LYS A 238 -25.06 -11.70 -60.76
CA LYS A 238 -25.23 -12.26 -59.41
C LYS A 238 -25.46 -11.22 -58.30
N MET A 239 -25.24 -9.93 -58.60
CA MET A 239 -25.18 -8.86 -57.60
C MET A 239 -26.15 -7.70 -57.86
N GLY A 240 -26.82 -7.72 -59.02
CA GLY A 240 -27.67 -6.63 -59.49
C GLY A 240 -26.87 -5.33 -59.62
N LEU A 241 -27.55 -4.20 -59.40
CA LEU A 241 -26.92 -2.89 -59.36
C LEU A 241 -26.30 -2.62 -57.98
N PHE A 242 -25.05 -2.17 -57.93
CA PHE A 242 -24.32 -1.86 -56.69
C PHE A 242 -23.31 -0.72 -56.87
N GLN A 243 -22.72 -0.26 -55.77
CA GLN A 243 -21.62 0.72 -55.76
C GLN A 243 -20.39 0.10 -55.12
N ALA A 244 -19.22 0.43 -55.65
CA ALA A 244 -17.91 0.06 -55.11
C ALA A 244 -17.02 1.31 -55.16
N LEU A 245 -17.02 2.06 -54.05
CA LEU A 245 -16.29 3.33 -53.95
C LEU A 245 -14.77 3.09 -53.95
N GLY A 246 -14.04 3.89 -54.72
CA GLY A 246 -12.58 3.76 -54.82
C GLY A 246 -12.07 2.54 -55.59
N TRP A 247 -12.94 1.78 -56.27
CA TRP A 247 -12.53 0.67 -57.15
C TRP A 247 -11.73 1.16 -58.37
N LYS A 248 -12.15 2.29 -58.97
CA LYS A 248 -11.50 2.84 -60.19
C LYS A 248 -10.06 3.32 -59.95
N ASP A 249 -9.66 3.55 -58.70
CA ASP A 249 -8.32 4.00 -58.31
C ASP A 249 -7.41 2.83 -57.85
N LYS A 250 -7.91 1.59 -57.89
CA LYS A 250 -7.21 0.37 -57.42
C LYS A 250 -7.03 -0.70 -58.50
N ALA A 251 -7.47 -0.43 -59.73
CA ALA A 251 -7.34 -1.31 -60.89
C ALA A 251 -6.07 -1.00 -61.68
#